data_AF-A0A7C6KDR9-F1
#
_entry.id   AF-A0A7C6KDR9-F1
#
_cell.length_a   1.000
_cell.length_b   1.000
_cell.length_c   1.000
_cell.angle_alpha   90.00
_cell.angle_beta   90.00
_cell.angle_gamma   90.00
#
_symmetry.space_group_name_H-M   'P 1'
#
loop_
_entity.id
_entity.type
_entity.pdbx_description
1 polymer ?
#
loop_
_entity_poly.entity_id
_entity_poly.type
_entity_poly.pdbx_seq_one_letter_code
_entity_poly.pdbx_strand_id
1 'polypeptide(L)'
;MRYTPAGVAVSEARLQHRSQLHENGGERQVEVELAVVALGDLAKVLAAGSLGGGVKVEGFLAARSRHSKTPVLHAQMIEYLEGNENGTILQEKT
;
A
#
# COMPACT_ATOMS: atom_id res chain seq x y z
N MET A 1 8.29 9.15 -10.67
CA MET A 1 8.33 7.98 -11.58
C MET A 1 9.71 7.88 -12.20
N ARG A 2 10.21 6.66 -12.43
CA ARG A 2 11.47 6.33 -13.13
C ARG A 2 11.22 5.27 -14.20
N TYR A 3 12.22 4.93 -14.99
CA TYR A 3 12.14 3.87 -16.01
C TYR A 3 13.30 2.89 -15.89
N THR A 4 13.05 1.62 -16.21
CA THR A 4 14.12 0.63 -16.39
C THR A 4 14.84 0.86 -17.73
N PRO A 5 16.04 0.28 -17.95
CA PRO A 5 16.70 0.34 -19.26
C PRO A 5 15.86 -0.21 -20.42
N ALA A 6 14.92 -1.12 -20.14
CA ALA A 6 13.97 -1.65 -21.13
C ALA A 6 12.73 -0.76 -21.32
N GLY A 7 12.70 0.44 -20.75
CA GLY A 7 11.59 1.39 -20.89
C GLY A 7 10.38 1.11 -20.01
N VAL A 8 10.46 0.20 -19.03
CA VAL A 8 9.35 -0.10 -18.13
C VAL A 8 9.24 0.97 -17.05
N ALA A 9 8.08 1.61 -16.93
CA ALA A 9 7.81 2.59 -15.88
C ALA A 9 7.90 1.94 -14.49
N VAL A 10 8.45 2.67 -13.52
CA VAL A 10 8.53 2.25 -12.12
C VAL A 10 8.17 3.42 -11.22
N SER A 11 7.34 3.14 -10.23
CA SER A 11 6.96 4.09 -9.18
C SER A 11 7.10 3.42 -7.83
N GLU A 12 7.48 4.21 -6.83
CA GLU A 12 7.71 3.76 -5.47
C GLU A 12 6.90 4.65 -4.52
N ALA A 13 6.38 4.05 -3.46
CA ALA A 13 5.61 4.74 -2.43
C ALA A 13 5.92 4.16 -1.03
N ARG A 14 5.50 4.87 0.00
CA ARG A 14 5.42 4.36 1.37
C ARG A 14 3.97 4.18 1.75
N LEU A 15 3.61 2.96 2.15
CA LEU A 15 2.31 2.63 2.69
C LEU A 15 2.40 2.62 4.20
N GLN A 16 1.59 3.45 4.86
CA GLN A 16 1.35 3.34 6.29
C GLN A 16 0.11 2.48 6.50
N HIS A 17 0.26 1.38 7.22
CA HIS A 17 -0.83 0.51 7.63
C HIS A 17 -1.05 0.65 9.13
N ARG A 18 -2.30 0.82 9.53
CA ARG A 18 -2.74 0.84 10.93
C ARG A 18 -4.06 0.09 11.06
N SER A 19 -4.12 -0.87 11.97
CA SER A 19 -5.32 -1.68 12.21
C SER A 19 -5.35 -2.29 13.62
N GLN A 20 -6.48 -2.89 13.97
CA GLN A 20 -6.61 -3.76 15.14
C GLN A 20 -6.84 -5.18 14.63
N LEU A 21 -5.97 -6.10 15.05
CA LEU A 21 -6.04 -7.50 14.68
C LEU A 21 -6.19 -8.37 15.93
N HIS A 22 -6.73 -9.58 15.75
CA HIS A 22 -6.81 -10.56 16.81
C HIS A 22 -5.57 -11.47 16.78
N GLU A 23 -4.89 -11.63 17.92
CA GLU A 23 -3.71 -12.50 18.07
C GLU A 23 -3.78 -13.23 19.42
N ASN A 24 -3.77 -14.57 19.39
CA ASN A 24 -3.81 -15.45 20.57
C ASN A 24 -4.88 -15.07 21.61
N GLY A 25 -6.12 -14.82 21.19
CA GLY A 25 -7.23 -14.53 22.10
C GLY A 25 -7.35 -13.06 22.51
N GLY A 26 -6.47 -12.17 22.07
CA GLY A 26 -6.50 -10.74 22.39
C GLY A 26 -6.52 -9.84 21.16
N GLU A 27 -6.98 -8.60 21.34
CA GLU A 27 -6.83 -7.54 20.33
C GLU A 27 -5.44 -6.91 20.41
N ARG A 28 -4.86 -6.64 19.24
CA ARG A 28 -3.54 -6.05 19.07
C ARG A 28 -3.60 -4.90 18.09
N GLN A 29 -3.09 -3.74 18.51
CA GLN A 29 -2.82 -2.63 17.61
C GLN A 29 -1.63 -2.98 16.71
N VAL A 30 -1.79 -2.86 15.39
CA VAL A 30 -0.77 -3.16 14.40
C VAL A 30 -0.49 -1.92 13.59
N GLU A 31 0.78 -1.52 13.54
CA GLU A 31 1.27 -0.42 12.75
C GLU A 31 2.51 -0.85 11.97
N VAL A 32 2.55 -0.56 10.67
CA VAL A 32 3.73 -0.81 9.84
C VAL A 32 3.83 0.22 8.72
N GLU A 33 5.05 0.71 8.47
CA GLU A 33 5.37 1.43 7.25
C GLU A 33 6.11 0.49 6.29
N LEU A 34 5.58 0.32 5.07
CA LEU A 34 6.13 -0.58 4.08
C LEU A 34 6.44 0.17 2.78
N ALA A 35 7.61 -0.11 2.20
CA ALA A 35 7.91 0.34 0.85
C ALA A 35 7.09 -0.47 -0.16
N VAL A 36 6.48 0.21 -1.13
CA VAL A 36 5.74 -0.38 -2.24
C VAL A 36 6.43 -0.02 -3.54
N VAL A 37 6.56 -0.96 -4.46
CA VAL A 37 7.03 -0.72 -5.83
C VAL A 37 6.00 -1.25 -6.83
N ALA A 38 5.74 -0.48 -7.87
CA ALA A 38 4.88 -0.85 -8.97
C ALA A 38 5.62 -0.68 -10.30
N LEU A 39 5.34 -1.56 -11.27
CA LEU A 39 5.94 -1.53 -12.61
C LEU A 39 4.86 -1.40 -13.69
N GLY A 40 5.24 -0.89 -14.86
CA GLY A 40 4.35 -0.80 -16.02
C GLY A 40 3.14 0.09 -15.75
N ASP A 41 1.93 -0.37 -16.07
CA ASP A 41 0.72 0.43 -15.88
C ASP A 41 0.38 0.67 -14.40
N LEU A 42 0.66 -0.30 -13.51
CA LEU A 42 0.52 -0.09 -12.08
C LEU A 42 1.45 1.01 -11.54
N ALA A 43 2.60 1.24 -12.18
CA ALA A 43 3.46 2.36 -11.83
C ALA A 43 2.79 3.72 -12.09
N LYS A 44 1.99 3.80 -13.15
CA LYS A 44 1.21 5.01 -13.49
C LYS A 44 0.06 5.21 -12.52
N VAL A 45 -0.67 4.13 -12.20
CA VAL A 45 -1.72 4.14 -11.18
C VAL A 45 -1.14 4.65 -9.87
N LEU A 46 -0.08 4.00 -9.35
CA LEU A 46 0.56 4.38 -8.09
C LEU A 46 1.01 5.85 -8.05
N ALA A 47 1.55 6.36 -9.16
CA ALA A 47 2.01 7.74 -9.27
C ALA A 47 0.88 8.77 -9.32
N ALA A 48 -0.34 8.36 -9.71
CA ALA A 48 -1.51 9.23 -9.77
C ALA A 48 -2.25 9.33 -8.43
N GLY A 49 -1.95 8.45 -7.47
CA GLY A 49 -2.57 8.46 -6.15
C GLY A 49 -2.23 9.70 -5.32
N SER A 50 -3.23 10.24 -4.63
CA SER A 50 -3.05 11.31 -3.66
C SER A 50 -2.37 10.79 -2.38
N LEU A 51 -1.45 11.57 -1.83
CA LEU A 51 -0.90 11.31 -0.51
C LEU A 51 -2.00 11.41 0.56
N GLY A 52 -1.92 10.58 1.59
CA GLY A 52 -2.89 10.54 2.69
C GLY A 52 -4.24 9.88 2.34
N GLY A 53 -4.49 9.57 1.07
CA GLY A 53 -5.67 8.82 0.65
C GLY A 53 -5.61 7.35 1.09
N GLY A 54 -6.79 6.76 1.33
CA GLY A 54 -6.90 5.33 1.57
C GLY A 54 -6.56 4.55 0.30
N VAL A 55 -5.82 3.45 0.46
CA VAL A 55 -5.48 2.57 -0.66
C VAL A 55 -5.39 1.13 -0.19
N LYS A 56 -5.87 0.22 -1.04
CA LYS A 56 -5.62 -1.21 -0.95
C LYS A 56 -4.57 -1.57 -1.99
N VAL A 57 -3.52 -2.27 -1.55
CA VAL A 57 -2.46 -2.76 -2.43
C VAL A 57 -2.32 -4.26 -2.20
N GLU A 58 -2.38 -5.04 -3.27
CA GLU A 58 -2.16 -6.48 -3.25
C GLU A 58 -0.95 -6.83 -4.11
N GLY A 59 -0.22 -7.89 -3.74
CA GLY A 59 0.98 -8.33 -4.44
C GLY A 59 1.82 -9.28 -3.60
N PHE A 60 3.14 -9.22 -3.78
CA PHE A 60 4.08 -10.10 -3.08
C PHE A 60 5.22 -9.33 -2.42
N LEU A 61 5.79 -9.91 -1.35
CA LEU A 61 6.95 -9.35 -0.66
C LEU A 61 8.24 -9.88 -1.28
N ALA A 62 9.21 -8.99 -1.48
CA ALA A 62 10.58 -9.35 -1.83
C ALA A 62 11.58 -8.52 -1.03
N ALA A 63 12.79 -9.04 -0.91
CA ALA A 63 13.90 -8.30 -0.33
C ALA A 63 14.26 -7.11 -1.26
N ARG A 64 14.46 -5.91 -0.71
CA ARG A 64 14.72 -4.69 -1.49
C ARG A 64 15.86 -4.84 -2.50
N SER A 65 16.90 -5.58 -2.12
CA SER A 65 18.03 -5.89 -2.99
C SER A 65 18.73 -7.16 -2.52
N ARG A 66 19.67 -7.67 -3.32
CA ARG A 66 20.51 -8.82 -2.95
C ARG A 66 21.22 -8.66 -1.60
N HIS A 67 21.47 -7.41 -1.18
CA HIS A 67 22.21 -7.09 0.04
C HIS A 67 21.32 -6.52 1.17
N SER A 68 20.01 -6.39 0.96
CA SER A 68 19.09 -5.83 1.95
C SER A 68 17.95 -6.81 2.22
N LYS A 69 17.78 -7.21 3.48
CA LYS A 69 16.65 -8.04 3.93
C LYS A 69 15.36 -7.24 4.18
N THR A 70 15.36 -5.93 3.94
CA THR A 70 14.18 -5.09 4.13
C THR A 70 13.09 -5.51 3.13
N PRO A 71 11.88 -5.87 3.58
CA PRO A 71 10.80 -6.23 2.67
C PRO A 71 10.31 -5.00 1.90
N VAL A 72 9.95 -5.24 0.65
CA VAL A 72 9.24 -4.31 -0.24
C VAL A 72 8.05 -5.06 -0.82
N LEU A 73 6.88 -4.42 -0.82
CA LEU A 73 5.69 -4.94 -1.48
C LEU A 73 5.75 -4.60 -2.98
N HIS A 74 5.81 -5.63 -3.81
CA HIS A 74 5.68 -5.51 -5.25
C HIS A 74 4.20 -5.60 -5.63
N ALA A 75 3.63 -4.48 -6.07
CA ALA A 75 2.21 -4.36 -6.35
C ALA A 75 1.81 -5.15 -7.61
N GLN A 76 0.72 -5.89 -7.49
CA GLN A 76 -0.02 -6.55 -8.57
C GLN A 76 -1.44 -5.97 -8.73
N MET A 77 -1.96 -5.29 -7.70
CA MET A 77 -3.20 -4.54 -7.74
C MET A 77 -3.10 -3.31 -6.84
N ILE A 78 -3.70 -2.20 -7.27
CA ILE A 78 -3.86 -0.98 -6.48
C ILE A 78 -5.30 -0.51 -6.67
N GLU A 79 -6.01 -0.33 -5.56
CA GLU A 79 -7.37 0.19 -5.51
C GLU A 79 -7.40 1.36 -4.52
N TYR A 80 -7.77 2.54 -5.00
CA TYR A 80 -7.94 3.70 -4.12
C TYR A 80 -9.27 3.60 -3.39
N LEU A 81 -9.21 3.73 -2.08
CA LEU A 81 -10.40 3.82 -1.23
C LEU A 81 -10.76 5.30 -1.20
N GLU A 82 -11.85 5.69 -1.86
CA GLU A 82 -12.31 7.07 -1.86
C GLU A 82 -12.44 7.57 -0.41
N GLY A 83 -11.77 8.68 -0.11
CA GLY A 83 -11.84 9.32 1.19
C GLY A 83 -13.21 9.99 1.37
N ASN A 84 -13.99 9.51 2.33
CA ASN A 84 -15.12 10.26 2.88
C ASN A 84 -14.54 11.39 3.77
N GLU A 85 -13.95 12.40 3.14
CA GLU A 85 -13.56 13.64 3.81
C GLU A 85 -14.83 14.45 4.13
N ASN A 86 -15.34 14.24 5.35
CA ASN A 86 -16.46 14.91 6.04
C ASN A 86 -17.77 14.11 6.12
N GLY A 87 -18.03 13.53 7.29
CA GLY A 87 -19.36 13.08 7.71
C GLY A 87 -19.30 11.88 8.63
N THR A 88 -19.61 12.10 9.90
CA THR A 88 -20.01 11.05 10.84
C THR A 88 -21.02 10.11 10.17
N ILE A 89 -20.69 8.83 10.02
CA ILE A 89 -21.72 7.80 9.90
C ILE A 89 -21.77 7.08 11.23
N LEU A 90 -22.56 7.65 12.13
CA LEU A 90 -23.35 6.84 13.04
C LEU A 90 -24.35 6.10 12.17
N GLN A 91 -24.29 4.77 12.15
CA GLN A 91 -25.51 3.98 12.21
C GLN A 91 -25.20 2.57 12.72
N GLU A 92 -25.67 2.34 13.95
CA GLU A 92 -25.95 1.02 14.51
C GLU A 92 -27.02 0.26 13.69
N LYS A 93 -27.02 -1.07 13.91
CA LYS A 93 -28.09 -2.07 13.66
C LYS A 93 -28.29 -2.48 12.19
N THR A 94 -28.42 -3.77 11.89
CA THR A 94 -29.12 -4.85 12.61
C THR A 94 -28.32 -6.14 12.67
#